data_AF-A0A9C9W3H9-F1
#
_entry.id   AF-A0A9C9W3H9-F1
#
_cell.length_a   1.000
_cell.length_b   1.000
_cell.length_c   1.000
_cell.angle_alpha   90.00
_cell.angle_beta   90.00
_cell.angle_gamma   90.00
#
_symmetry.space_group_name_H-M   'P 1'
#
loop_
_entity.id
_entity.type
_entity.pdbx_description
1 polymer ?
#
loop_
_entity_poly.entity_id
_entity_poly.type
_entity_poly.pdbx_seq_one_letter_code
_entity_poly.pdbx_strand_id
1 'polypeptide(L)' 'VKTLRAGGTAFEDYRFHVYRRAGQPCYRCGTPIVKGRFCGRMGYICPVCQPAGR' A
#
# COMPACT_ATOMS: atom_id res chain seq x y z
N VAL A 1 9.06 -1.39 6.43
CA VAL A 1 8.26 -2.63 6.64
C VAL A 1 9.00 -3.68 7.44
N LYS A 2 10.27 -4.00 7.13
CA LYS A 2 11.11 -4.87 8.02
C LYS A 2 11.16 -4.35 9.46
N THR A 3 11.25 -3.03 9.63
CA THR A 3 11.18 -2.35 10.93
C THR A 3 9.84 -2.51 11.64
N LEU A 4 8.73 -2.53 10.90
CA LEU A 4 7.37 -2.72 11.44
C LEU A 4 7.18 -4.13 11.98
N ARG A 5 7.70 -5.14 11.27
CA ARG A 5 7.67 -6.55 11.71
C ARG A 5 8.45 -6.76 13.02
N ALA A 6 9.57 -6.05 13.20
CA ALA A 6 10.36 -6.12 14.44
C ALA A 6 9.76 -5.30 15.59
N GLY A 7 9.00 -4.24 15.29
CA GLY A 7 8.43 -3.32 16.26
C GLY A 7 7.08 -3.71 16.87
N GLY A 8 6.64 -4.97 16.73
CA GLY A 8 5.40 -5.47 17.35
C GLY A 8 4.09 -4.96 16.72
N THR A 9 4.15 -4.34 15.53
CA THR A 9 2.92 -3.96 14.79
C THR A 9 2.13 -5.20 14.35
N ALA A 10 0.81 -5.05 14.19
CA ALA A 10 -0.06 -6.15 13.82
C ALA A 10 0.41 -6.85 12.53
N PHE A 11 0.19 -8.16 12.43
CA PHE A 11 0.63 -8.97 11.29
C PHE A 11 0.22 -8.35 9.95
N GLU A 12 -1.02 -7.88 9.87
CA GLU A 12 -1.58 -7.28 8.65
C GLU A 12 -0.83 -6.03 8.20
N ASP A 13 -0.37 -5.19 9.14
CA ASP A 13 0.25 -3.89 8.84
C ASP A 13 1.64 -4.01 8.19
N TYR A 14 2.42 -5.01 8.60
CA TYR A 14 3.72 -5.27 7.97
C TYR A 14 3.64 -6.29 6.83
N ARG A 15 2.62 -7.16 6.81
CA ARG A 15 2.44 -8.13 5.72
C ARG A 15 1.91 -7.47 4.45
N PHE A 16 1.03 -6.48 4.59
CA PHE A 16 0.39 -5.80 3.48
C PHE A 16 0.92 -4.37 3.32
N HIS A 17 1.65 -4.14 2.24
CA HIS A 17 2.21 -2.81 1.98
C HIS A 17 1.16 -1.80 1.49
N VAL A 18 0.09 -2.26 0.84
CA VAL A 18 -0.95 -1.40 0.23
C VAL A 18 -2.38 -1.79 0.58
N TYR A 19 -2.66 -3.07 0.86
CA TYR A 19 -4.02 -3.56 1.06
C TYR A 19 -4.67 -2.96 2.32
N ARG A 20 -5.92 -2.50 2.22
CA ARG A 20 -6.70 -1.81 3.29
C ARG A 20 -6.03 -0.57 3.88
N ARG A 21 -5.02 -0.02 3.20
CA ARG A 21 -4.26 1.16 3.63
C ARG A 21 -4.60 2.41 2.80
N ALA A 22 -5.83 2.50 2.28
CA ALA A 22 -6.25 3.67 1.52
C ALA A 22 -6.10 4.95 2.34
N GLY A 23 -5.50 5.99 1.75
CA GLY A 23 -5.19 7.26 2.43
C GLY A 23 -3.95 7.22 3.31
N GLN A 24 -3.41 6.05 3.65
CA GLN A 24 -2.18 5.94 4.43
C GLN A 24 -0.94 6.16 3.53
N PRO A 25 0.15 6.69 4.10
CA PRO A 25 1.38 6.90 3.34
C PRO A 25 2.00 5.58 2.91
N CYS A 26 2.49 5.54 1.67
CA CYS A 26 3.25 4.41 1.16
C CYS A 26 4.56 4.25 1.93
N TYR A 27 4.88 3.03 2.34
CA TYR A 27 6.13 2.72 3.05
C TYR A 27 7.43 2.95 2.26
N ARG A 28 7.35 3.19 0.96
CA ARG A 28 8.52 3.48 0.10
C ARG A 28 8.67 4.96 -0.21
N CYS A 29 7.63 5.59 -0.75
CA CYS A 29 7.69 6.96 -1.24
C CYS A 29 6.87 7.98 -0.44
N GLY A 30 6.14 7.55 0.59
CA GLY A 30 5.27 8.43 1.39
C GLY A 30 3.96 8.84 0.72
N THR A 31 3.82 8.68 -0.60
CA THR A 31 2.58 9.03 -1.33
C THR A 31 1.38 8.25 -0.78
N PRO A 32 0.22 8.90 -0.56
CA PRO A 32 -0.99 8.23 -0.12
C PRO A 32 -1.40 7.09 -1.05
N ILE A 33 -1.74 5.94 -0.48
CA ILE A 33 -2.25 4.80 -1.23
C ILE A 33 -3.68 5.09 -1.66
N VAL A 34 -3.99 4.81 -2.92
CA VAL A 34 -5.32 5.02 -3.49
C VAL A 34 -6.07 3.70 -3.62
N LYS A 35 -7.35 3.71 -3.25
CA LYS A 35 -8.28 2.60 -3.51
C LYS A 35 -9.04 2.93 -4.78
N GLY A 36 -9.05 2.01 -5.73
CA GLY A 36 -9.68 2.24 -7.03
C GLY A 36 -10.10 0.93 -7.68
N ARG A 37 -10.72 1.05 -8.86
CA ARG A 37 -11.04 -0.09 -9.71
C ARG A 37 -10.00 -0.15 -10.83
N PHE A 38 -9.22 -1.22 -10.86
CA PHE A 38 -8.16 -1.47 -11.83
C PHE A 38 -8.56 -2.69 -12.66
N CYS A 39 -8.73 -2.52 -13.97
CA CYS A 39 -9.18 -3.59 -14.88
C CYS A 39 -10.42 -4.35 -14.36
N GLY A 40 -11.43 -3.62 -13.89
CA GLY A 40 -12.67 -4.21 -13.36
C GLY A 40 -12.59 -4.77 -11.94
N ARG A 41 -11.41 -4.86 -11.32
CA ARG A 41 -11.23 -5.36 -9.95
C ARG A 41 -10.95 -4.22 -8.99
N MET A 42 -11.58 -4.23 -7.82
CA MET A 42 -11.25 -3.26 -6.77
C MET A 42 -9.90 -3.60 -6.15
N GLY A 43 -9.01 -2.62 -6.04
CA GLY A 43 -7.67 -2.81 -5.53
C GLY A 43 -7.15 -1.59 -4.78
N TYR A 44 -5.94 -1.74 -4.25
CA TYR A 44 -5.18 -0.67 -3.61
C TYR A 44 -3.83 -0.56 -4.34
N ILE A 45 -3.44 0.66 -4.70
CA ILE A 45 -2.21 0.91 -5.43
C ILE A 45 -1.54 2.18 -4.90
N CYS A 46 -0.21 2.24 -4.98
CA CYS A 46 0.51 3.49 -4.83
C CYS A 46 0.75 4.07 -6.23
N PRO A 47 0.20 5.24 -6.57
CA PRO A 47 0.25 5.76 -7.94
C PRO A 47 1.68 6.10 -8.40
N VAL A 48 2.59 6.36 -7.46
CA VAL A 48 4.00 6.67 -7.75
C VAL A 48 4.84 5.40 -7.88
N CYS A 49 4.71 4.45 -6.95
CA CYS A 49 5.51 3.22 -6.98
C CYS A 49 5.00 2.19 -7.99
N GLN A 50 3.71 2.21 -8.30
CA GLN A 50 3.04 1.34 -9.27
C GLN A 50 2.20 2.20 -10.21
N PRO A 51 2.84 2.90 -11.16
CA PRO A 51 2.13 3.71 -12.15
C PRO A 51 1.20 2.84 -13.00
N ALA A 52 0.06 3.40 -13.39
CA ALA A 52 -0.95 2.74 -14.21
C ALA A 52 -0.47 2.64 -15.67
N GLY A 53 0.40 1.67 -15.95
CA GLY A 53 0.90 1.38 -17.29
C GLY A 53 2.03 2.33 -17.73
N ARG A 54 3.01 1.74 -18.43
CA ARG A 54 3.77 2.42 -19.48
C ARG A 54 3.07 2.09 -20.79
#